data_AF-V9Z9A3-F1
#
_entry.id   AF-V9Z9A3-F1
#
_cell.length_a   1.000
_cell.length_b   1.000
_cell.length_c   1.000
_cell.angle_alpha   90.00
_cell.angle_beta   90.00
_cell.angle_gamma   90.00
#
_symmetry.space_group_name_H-M   'P 1'
#
loop_
_entity.id
_entity.type
_entity.pdbx_description
1 polymer ?
#
loop_
_entity_poly.entity_id
_entity_poly.type
_entity_poly.pdbx_seq_one_letter_code
_entity_poly.pdbx_strand_id
1 'polypeptide(L)'
;DDCIVVEYYIVTDSAFTKRFKSNSALTNYVTVMFTGVQNLMDTLELGIGVRLLGVTTFTEKTEPSFIKDNLIPGPPAAFDPDVLISAMSKYYCNHQTGLAKDTDLIFLITARGMGDPREDGTVDINTAGIANSAGVCKPCFKSGIATDDSDYNERVDTLAHESVHLLGSPHDGEGPNLVSLEGSPGAANCPAKAGYIMGNRNDKNKYKFSPCTKKCVEYLLSKPTASCIFQQCRD
;
A
#
# COMPACT_ATOMS: atom_id res chain seq x y z
N ASP A 1 24.96 0.91 -13.13
CA ASP A 1 23.67 0.22 -12.98
C ASP A 1 22.63 1.22 -12.53
N ASP A 2 21.39 1.04 -12.97
CA ASP A 2 20.27 1.86 -12.51
C ASP A 2 19.91 1.46 -11.08
N CYS A 3 19.43 2.44 -10.31
CA CYS A 3 18.88 2.25 -8.99
C CYS A 3 17.39 1.98 -9.09
N ILE A 4 16.90 1.09 -8.23
CA ILE A 4 15.47 0.80 -8.13
C ILE A 4 14.89 1.75 -7.09
N VAL A 5 14.03 2.67 -7.50
CA VAL A 5 13.36 3.61 -6.61
C VAL A 5 11.87 3.59 -6.88
N VAL A 6 11.09 3.35 -5.83
CA VAL A 6 9.63 3.41 -5.88
C VAL A 6 9.17 4.73 -5.29
N GLU A 7 8.55 5.55 -6.13
CA GLU A 7 8.07 6.88 -5.79
C GLU A 7 6.60 6.84 -5.34
N TYR A 8 6.32 7.37 -4.15
CA TYR A 8 5.03 7.33 -3.47
C TYR A 8 4.38 8.71 -3.41
N TYR A 9 3.10 8.73 -3.73
CA TYR A 9 2.20 9.85 -3.46
C TYR A 9 1.19 9.42 -2.40
N ILE A 10 1.21 10.11 -1.26
CA ILE A 10 0.30 9.83 -0.16
C ILE A 10 -0.86 10.82 -0.21
N VAL A 11 -2.07 10.30 -0.09
CA VAL A 11 -3.26 11.10 0.19
C VAL A 11 -3.88 10.65 1.50
N THR A 12 -4.47 11.57 2.26
CA THR A 12 -5.14 11.24 3.52
C THR A 12 -6.58 11.66 3.50
N ASP A 13 -7.45 10.88 4.14
CA ASP A 13 -8.85 11.24 4.34
C ASP A 13 -8.99 12.29 5.46
N SER A 14 -10.18 12.84 5.61
CA SER A 14 -10.55 13.84 6.60
C SER A 14 -10.44 13.30 8.03
N ALA A 15 -10.73 12.01 8.24
CA ALA A 15 -10.66 11.37 9.54
C ALA A 15 -9.22 11.22 10.04
N PHE A 16 -8.28 10.91 9.15
CA PHE A 16 -6.86 10.90 9.46
C PHE A 16 -6.31 12.32 9.61
N THR A 17 -6.66 13.22 8.68
CA THR A 17 -6.13 14.60 8.64
C THR A 17 -6.47 15.37 9.92
N LYS A 18 -7.70 15.23 10.44
CA LYS A 18 -8.14 15.94 11.66
C LYS A 18 -7.39 15.53 12.94
N ARG A 19 -6.60 14.44 12.93
CA ARG A 19 -5.77 14.02 14.08
C ARG A 19 -4.59 14.98 14.30
N PHE A 20 -4.21 15.76 13.29
CA PHE A 20 -3.00 16.58 13.30
C PHE A 20 -3.33 18.07 13.42
N LYS A 21 -2.49 18.79 14.16
CA LYS A 21 -2.63 20.26 14.35
C LYS A 21 -2.29 21.07 13.09
N SER A 22 -1.50 20.49 12.18
CA SER A 22 -1.07 21.13 10.93
C SER A 22 -0.62 20.10 9.89
N ASN A 23 -0.62 20.51 8.62
CA ASN A 23 -0.10 19.68 7.53
C ASN A 23 1.39 19.34 7.70
N SER A 24 2.17 20.22 8.35
CA SER A 24 3.58 19.95 8.67
C SER A 24 3.71 18.82 9.70
N ALA A 25 2.87 18.81 10.75
CA ALA A 25 2.87 17.71 11.73
C ALA A 25 2.48 16.37 11.09
N LEU A 26 1.48 16.38 10.21
CA LEU A 26 1.08 15.20 9.43
C LEU A 26 2.19 14.73 8.48
N THR A 27 2.82 15.66 7.76
CA THR A 27 3.91 15.33 6.82
C THR A 27 5.11 14.73 7.55
N ASN A 28 5.47 15.27 8.73
CA ASN A 28 6.52 14.69 9.57
C ASN A 28 6.16 13.27 10.03
N TYR A 29 4.90 13.05 10.42
CA TYR A 29 4.41 11.74 10.82
C TYR A 29 4.52 10.69 9.69
N VAL A 30 4.09 11.06 8.48
CA VAL A 30 4.23 10.20 7.28
C VAL A 30 5.70 9.99 6.94
N THR A 31 6.56 11.01 7.04
CA THR A 31 7.99 10.86 6.78
C THR A 31 8.65 9.86 7.72
N VAL A 32 8.32 9.90 9.01
CA VAL A 32 8.82 8.91 9.99
C VAL A 32 8.34 7.50 9.66
N MET A 33 7.09 7.34 9.23
CA MET A 33 6.58 6.06 8.74
C MET A 33 7.40 5.55 7.53
N PHE A 34 7.75 6.40 6.58
CA PHE A 34 8.54 6.01 5.40
C PHE A 34 9.97 5.56 5.75
N THR A 35 10.58 6.08 6.81
CA THR A 35 11.84 5.53 7.34
C THR A 35 11.67 4.07 7.79
N GLY A 36 10.57 3.77 8.48
CA GLY A 36 10.23 2.41 8.86
C GLY A 36 9.97 1.50 7.66
N VAL A 37 9.25 2.00 6.66
CA VAL A 37 8.97 1.26 5.43
C VAL A 37 10.28 0.93 4.69
N GLN A 38 11.21 1.88 4.57
CA GLN A 38 12.53 1.61 3.97
C GLN A 38 13.23 0.46 4.69
N ASN A 39 13.26 0.46 6.04
CA ASN A 39 13.90 -0.61 6.81
C ASN A 39 13.29 -1.99 6.54
N LEU A 40 11.96 -2.07 6.36
CA LEU A 40 11.30 -3.33 6.01
C LEU A 40 11.59 -3.74 4.57
N MET A 41 11.55 -2.79 3.62
CA MET A 41 11.88 -3.01 2.21
C MET A 41 13.32 -3.50 2.02
N ASP A 42 14.26 -3.02 2.83
CA ASP A 42 15.66 -3.45 2.81
C ASP A 42 15.83 -4.94 3.12
N THR A 43 14.88 -5.57 3.83
CA THR A 43 14.91 -7.01 4.10
C THR A 43 14.66 -7.89 2.88
N LEU A 44 14.19 -7.31 1.77
CA LEU A 44 14.16 -8.00 0.47
C LEU A 44 15.58 -8.19 -0.08
N GLU A 45 16.56 -7.36 0.34
CA GLU A 45 17.93 -7.36 -0.17
C GLU A 45 17.96 -7.21 -1.70
N LEU A 46 17.17 -6.27 -2.22
CA LEU A 46 17.04 -5.94 -3.65
C LEU A 46 17.48 -4.51 -3.99
N GLY A 47 17.94 -3.74 -3.00
CA GLY A 47 18.38 -2.35 -3.21
C GLY A 47 17.23 -1.40 -3.62
N ILE A 48 16.00 -1.69 -3.18
CA ILE A 48 14.82 -0.86 -3.48
C ILE A 48 14.80 0.34 -2.54
N GLY A 49 14.95 1.55 -3.08
CA GLY A 49 14.69 2.79 -2.37
C GLY A 49 13.20 3.15 -2.39
N VAL A 50 12.63 3.58 -1.27
CA VAL A 50 11.30 4.21 -1.23
C VAL A 50 11.45 5.72 -1.15
N ARG A 51 10.67 6.45 -1.96
CA ARG A 51 10.73 7.92 -2.01
C ARG A 51 9.34 8.51 -1.88
N LEU A 52 9.13 9.33 -0.85
CA LEU A 52 7.89 10.11 -0.70
C LEU A 52 7.97 11.37 -1.58
N LEU A 53 7.17 11.45 -2.65
CA LEU A 53 7.12 12.63 -3.53
C LEU A 53 6.22 13.74 -2.98
N GLY A 54 5.18 13.38 -2.24
CA GLY A 54 4.27 14.36 -1.66
C GLY A 54 3.15 13.75 -0.84
N VAL A 55 2.53 14.62 -0.05
CA VAL A 55 1.40 14.28 0.82
C VAL A 55 0.28 15.29 0.58
N THR A 56 -0.88 14.84 0.12
CA THR A 56 -2.08 15.67 0.03
C THR A 56 -3.04 15.34 1.16
N THR A 57 -3.32 16.34 1.98
CA THR A 57 -4.15 16.19 3.18
C THR A 57 -5.58 16.63 2.91
N PHE A 58 -6.52 15.71 2.71
CA PHE A 58 -7.90 16.09 2.46
C PHE A 58 -8.66 16.44 3.74
N THR A 59 -9.57 17.40 3.62
CA THR A 59 -10.56 17.76 4.64
C THR A 59 -11.94 17.37 4.13
N GLU A 60 -12.97 17.37 4.98
CA GLU A 60 -14.34 17.07 4.56
C GLU A 60 -14.82 17.90 3.36
N LYS A 61 -14.25 19.11 3.17
CA LYS A 61 -14.57 20.01 2.05
C LYS A 61 -13.80 19.70 0.77
N THR A 62 -12.67 19.00 0.86
CA THR A 62 -11.73 18.79 -0.25
C THR A 62 -11.53 17.32 -0.60
N GLU A 63 -12.16 16.40 0.13
CA GLU A 63 -12.12 14.97 -0.19
C GLU A 63 -12.75 14.68 -1.56
N PRO A 64 -12.06 13.90 -2.42
CA PRO A 64 -12.61 13.45 -3.68
C PRO A 64 -13.80 12.51 -3.44
N SER A 65 -14.68 12.43 -4.45
CA SER A 65 -15.93 11.69 -4.34
C SER A 65 -15.75 10.21 -4.05
N PHE A 66 -14.66 9.59 -4.53
CA PHE A 66 -14.38 8.17 -4.28
C PHE A 66 -14.22 7.84 -2.78
N ILE A 67 -13.90 8.80 -1.92
CA ILE A 67 -13.84 8.57 -0.46
C ILE A 67 -15.25 8.70 0.12
N LYS A 68 -15.87 9.88 0.00
CA LYS A 68 -17.14 10.17 0.69
C LYS A 68 -18.32 9.33 0.16
N ASP A 69 -18.35 9.00 -1.13
CA ASP A 69 -19.47 8.29 -1.75
C ASP A 69 -19.45 6.79 -1.42
N ASN A 70 -18.30 6.26 -0.95
CA ASN A 70 -18.13 4.85 -0.59
C ASN A 70 -18.07 4.64 0.93
N LEU A 71 -18.36 5.69 1.73
CA LEU A 71 -18.39 5.58 3.17
C LEU A 71 -19.69 4.89 3.63
N ILE A 72 -19.55 3.80 4.37
CA ILE A 72 -20.66 3.12 5.02
C ILE A 72 -20.97 3.88 6.33
N PRO A 73 -22.18 4.45 6.47
CA PRO A 73 -22.54 5.21 7.66
C PRO A 73 -22.68 4.28 8.87
N GLY A 74 -22.19 4.73 10.03
CA GLY A 74 -22.30 4.00 11.29
C GLY A 74 -21.55 4.71 12.43
N PRO A 75 -21.72 4.28 13.69
CA PRO A 75 -20.86 4.67 14.80
C PRO A 75 -19.81 3.59 15.09
N PRO A 76 -18.60 3.58 14.48
CA PRO A 76 -18.06 4.58 13.54
C PRO A 76 -18.33 4.25 12.07
N ALA A 77 -18.17 5.26 11.20
CA ALA A 77 -18.29 5.09 9.76
C ALA A 77 -17.03 4.41 9.22
N ALA A 78 -17.21 3.50 8.26
CA ALA A 78 -16.18 2.58 7.80
C ALA A 78 -16.26 2.39 6.28
N PHE A 79 -15.32 1.64 5.71
CA PHE A 79 -15.30 1.31 4.29
C PHE A 79 -15.39 -0.19 4.06
N ASP A 80 -16.03 -0.56 2.96
CA ASP A 80 -15.74 -1.82 2.27
C ASP A 80 -14.42 -1.62 1.47
N PRO A 81 -13.36 -2.39 1.77
CA PRO A 81 -12.05 -2.19 1.17
C PRO A 81 -12.05 -2.46 -0.35
N ASP A 82 -12.77 -3.48 -0.82
CA ASP A 82 -12.82 -3.86 -2.24
C ASP A 82 -13.54 -2.80 -3.08
N VAL A 83 -14.61 -2.24 -2.54
CA VAL A 83 -15.34 -1.13 -3.15
C VAL A 83 -14.47 0.13 -3.19
N LEU A 84 -13.80 0.46 -2.08
CA LEU A 84 -13.00 1.67 -1.97
C LEU A 84 -11.76 1.62 -2.88
N ILE A 85 -11.02 0.50 -2.92
CA ILE A 85 -9.83 0.39 -3.79
C ILE A 85 -10.20 0.46 -5.27
N SER A 86 -11.33 -0.14 -5.65
CA SER A 86 -11.86 -0.07 -7.01
C SER A 86 -12.23 1.36 -7.40
N ALA A 87 -12.89 2.09 -6.50
CA ALA A 87 -13.26 3.48 -6.71
C ALA A 87 -12.03 4.41 -6.78
N MET A 88 -11.05 4.22 -5.89
CA MET A 88 -9.78 4.95 -5.89
C MET A 88 -8.99 4.70 -7.18
N SER A 89 -8.90 3.44 -7.61
CA SER A 89 -8.21 3.05 -8.85
C SER A 89 -8.86 3.70 -10.07
N LYS A 90 -10.20 3.65 -10.17
CA LYS A 90 -10.95 4.34 -11.23
C LYS A 90 -10.76 5.86 -11.18
N TYR A 91 -10.74 6.46 -9.99
CA TYR A 91 -10.53 7.89 -9.84
C TYR A 91 -9.17 8.30 -10.38
N TYR A 92 -8.07 7.69 -9.91
CA TYR A 92 -6.73 8.05 -10.35
C TYR A 92 -6.44 7.66 -11.79
N CYS A 93 -7.01 6.55 -12.30
CA CYS A 93 -6.95 6.21 -13.72
C CYS A 93 -7.43 7.37 -14.62
N ASN A 94 -8.50 8.06 -14.20
CA ASN A 94 -9.08 9.20 -14.94
C ASN A 94 -8.48 10.58 -14.56
N HIS A 95 -7.68 10.65 -13.49
CA HIS A 95 -7.06 11.88 -12.98
C HIS A 95 -5.52 11.76 -12.94
N GLN A 96 -4.92 11.36 -14.06
CA GLN A 96 -3.46 11.28 -14.23
C GLN A 96 -2.84 12.69 -14.41
N THR A 97 -2.88 13.50 -13.35
CA THR A 97 -2.33 14.86 -13.32
C THR A 97 -1.47 15.11 -12.09
N GLY A 98 -0.43 15.93 -12.22
CA GLY A 98 0.48 16.27 -11.12
C GLY A 98 1.11 15.02 -10.48
N LEU A 99 1.24 15.02 -9.15
CA LEU A 99 1.82 13.90 -8.40
C LEU A 99 1.17 12.54 -8.70
N ALA A 100 -0.14 12.50 -8.98
CA ALA A 100 -0.82 11.25 -9.32
C ALA A 100 -0.32 10.65 -10.65
N LYS A 101 0.12 11.49 -11.59
CA LYS A 101 0.76 11.05 -12.84
C LYS A 101 2.19 10.59 -12.58
N ASP A 102 2.95 11.41 -11.85
CA ASP A 102 4.41 11.33 -11.79
C ASP A 102 4.92 10.26 -10.81
N THR A 103 4.06 9.75 -9.93
CA THR A 103 4.42 8.73 -8.93
C THR A 103 4.26 7.29 -9.43
N ASP A 104 4.96 6.36 -8.80
CA ASP A 104 4.85 4.93 -9.10
C ASP A 104 3.71 4.26 -8.35
N LEU A 105 3.44 4.68 -7.10
CA LEU A 105 2.38 4.18 -6.22
C LEU A 105 1.60 5.34 -5.56
N ILE A 106 0.29 5.19 -5.42
CA ILE A 106 -0.59 6.13 -4.71
C ILE A 106 -1.23 5.41 -3.54
N PHE A 107 -1.05 5.94 -2.32
CA PHE A 107 -1.65 5.38 -1.12
C PHE A 107 -2.64 6.33 -0.47
N LEU A 108 -3.83 5.83 -0.17
CA LEU A 108 -4.75 6.48 0.77
C LEU A 108 -4.45 6.00 2.18
N ILE A 109 -4.17 6.91 3.11
CA ILE A 109 -4.10 6.61 4.54
C ILE A 109 -5.36 7.15 5.21
N THR A 110 -6.07 6.28 5.93
CA THR A 110 -7.30 6.62 6.64
C THR A 110 -7.23 6.23 8.11
N ALA A 111 -7.94 6.97 8.96
CA ALA A 111 -8.17 6.58 10.36
C ALA A 111 -9.54 5.89 10.55
N ARG A 112 -10.23 5.54 9.46
CA ARG A 112 -11.49 4.79 9.47
C ARG A 112 -11.19 3.31 9.33
N GLY A 113 -12.01 2.48 9.97
CA GLY A 113 -11.90 1.03 9.81
C GLY A 113 -12.32 0.59 8.40
N MET A 114 -11.74 -0.51 7.94
CA MET A 114 -12.17 -1.21 6.72
C MET A 114 -12.57 -2.65 7.05
N GLY A 115 -13.56 -3.17 6.34
CA GLY A 115 -13.88 -4.59 6.37
C GLY A 115 -15.25 -4.90 5.78
N ASP A 116 -15.83 -6.03 6.20
CA ASP A 116 -16.97 -6.62 5.51
C ASP A 116 -18.32 -6.01 5.94
N PRO A 117 -19.14 -5.50 5.00
CA PRO A 117 -20.50 -5.06 5.31
C PRO A 117 -21.36 -6.24 5.80
N ARG A 118 -22.18 -6.00 6.83
CA ARG A 118 -23.13 -6.97 7.39
C ARG A 118 -24.58 -6.61 7.05
N GLU A 119 -25.47 -7.60 7.14
CA GLU A 119 -26.91 -7.42 6.86
C GLU A 119 -27.59 -6.38 7.77
N ASP A 120 -27.07 -6.16 8.99
CA ASP A 120 -27.59 -5.16 9.94
C ASP A 120 -27.14 -3.72 9.63
N GLY A 121 -26.37 -3.52 8.55
CA GLY A 121 -25.83 -2.23 8.14
C GLY A 121 -24.55 -1.83 8.87
N THR A 122 -24.02 -2.68 9.76
CA THR A 122 -22.70 -2.48 10.38
C THR A 122 -21.57 -3.02 9.48
N VAL A 123 -20.32 -2.72 9.83
CA VAL A 123 -19.13 -3.23 9.14
C VAL A 123 -18.29 -4.02 10.13
N ASP A 124 -17.92 -5.24 9.76
CA ASP A 124 -16.95 -6.04 10.49
C ASP A 124 -15.54 -5.53 10.22
N ILE A 125 -14.96 -4.76 11.15
CA ILE A 125 -13.64 -4.17 10.95
C ILE A 125 -12.56 -5.25 11.09
N ASN A 126 -12.08 -5.74 9.96
CA ASN A 126 -11.15 -6.88 9.87
C ASN A 126 -10.01 -6.67 8.85
N THR A 127 -9.95 -5.51 8.19
CA THR A 127 -8.98 -5.23 7.13
C THR A 127 -8.11 -4.02 7.47
N ALA A 128 -6.80 -4.25 7.58
CA ALA A 128 -5.83 -3.19 7.87
C ALA A 128 -5.39 -2.44 6.61
N GLY A 129 -5.32 -3.11 5.46
CA GLY A 129 -4.88 -2.56 4.20
C GLY A 129 -5.44 -3.34 3.01
N ILE A 130 -5.37 -2.73 1.83
CA ILE A 130 -5.67 -3.38 0.55
C ILE A 130 -4.88 -2.73 -0.57
N ALA A 131 -4.37 -3.54 -1.49
CA ALA A 131 -3.62 -3.07 -2.65
C ALA A 131 -3.95 -3.86 -3.90
N ASN A 132 -3.84 -3.20 -5.05
CA ASN A 132 -3.90 -3.89 -6.33
C ASN A 132 -2.66 -4.78 -6.52
N SER A 133 -2.89 -6.02 -6.96
CA SER A 133 -1.82 -6.98 -7.24
C SER A 133 -0.96 -6.54 -8.43
N ALA A 134 0.36 -6.50 -8.24
CA ALA A 134 1.35 -6.16 -9.27
C ALA A 134 1.02 -4.85 -10.01
N GLY A 135 0.53 -3.84 -9.27
CA GLY A 135 0.00 -2.59 -9.80
C GLY A 135 1.03 -1.51 -10.12
N VAL A 136 2.29 -1.65 -9.68
CA VAL A 136 3.35 -0.66 -9.95
C VAL A 136 3.48 -0.37 -11.45
N CYS A 137 3.74 0.89 -11.81
CA CYS A 137 3.82 1.39 -13.18
C CYS A 137 2.55 1.25 -14.04
N LYS A 138 1.42 0.75 -13.49
CA LYS A 138 0.15 0.65 -14.20
C LYS A 138 -0.76 1.80 -13.76
N PRO A 139 -1.01 2.83 -14.59
CA PRO A 139 -1.72 4.06 -14.18
C PRO A 139 -3.05 3.84 -13.45
N CYS A 140 -3.78 2.78 -13.81
CA CYS A 140 -5.11 2.46 -13.28
C CYS A 140 -5.09 1.43 -12.13
N PHE A 141 -3.92 0.92 -11.74
CA PHE A 141 -3.77 -0.13 -10.72
C PHE A 141 -2.67 0.17 -9.70
N LYS A 142 -2.01 1.32 -9.77
CA LYS A 142 -0.93 1.69 -8.85
C LYS A 142 -1.38 2.17 -7.46
N SER A 143 -2.58 1.79 -7.04
CA SER A 143 -3.21 2.28 -5.81
C SER A 143 -3.18 1.25 -4.69
N GLY A 144 -3.00 1.72 -3.45
CA GLY A 144 -3.24 0.98 -2.22
C GLY A 144 -3.92 1.84 -1.16
N ILE A 145 -4.47 1.21 -0.13
CA ILE A 145 -5.13 1.86 1.00
C ILE A 145 -4.59 1.22 2.28
N ALA A 146 -4.29 2.04 3.28
CA ALA A 146 -3.88 1.59 4.60
C ALA A 146 -4.66 2.31 5.69
N THR A 147 -5.16 1.55 6.65
CA THR A 147 -5.63 2.11 7.92
C THR A 147 -4.42 2.48 8.78
N ASP A 148 -4.59 3.49 9.63
CA ASP A 148 -3.58 3.90 10.61
C ASP A 148 -4.27 4.21 11.93
N ASP A 149 -3.93 3.43 12.96
CA ASP A 149 -4.43 3.52 14.33
C ASP A 149 -3.46 4.26 15.28
N SER A 150 -2.43 4.90 14.72
CA SER A 150 -1.31 5.56 15.41
C SER A 150 -0.21 4.66 15.97
N ASP A 151 -0.32 3.32 15.92
CA ASP A 151 0.80 2.44 16.25
C ASP A 151 1.88 2.54 15.15
N TYR A 152 3.13 2.75 15.56
CA TYR A 152 4.23 2.93 14.61
C TYR A 152 4.58 1.65 13.86
N ASN A 153 4.61 0.52 14.56
CA ASN A 153 5.00 -0.73 13.94
C ASN A 153 3.89 -1.22 13.01
N GLU A 154 2.61 -1.10 13.42
CA GLU A 154 1.50 -1.57 12.59
C GLU A 154 1.30 -0.71 11.34
N ARG A 155 1.42 0.63 11.40
CA ARG A 155 1.30 1.46 10.18
C ARG A 155 2.43 1.23 9.18
N VAL A 156 3.65 1.01 9.70
CA VAL A 156 4.84 0.73 8.87
C VAL A 156 4.71 -0.64 8.21
N ASP A 157 4.31 -1.64 8.99
CA ASP A 157 4.05 -3.00 8.52
C ASP A 157 2.98 -3.01 7.44
N THR A 158 1.81 -2.41 7.71
CA THR A 158 0.69 -2.33 6.76
C THR A 158 1.11 -1.68 5.45
N LEU A 159 1.74 -0.50 5.49
CA LEU A 159 2.13 0.19 4.25
C LEU A 159 3.20 -0.60 3.46
N ALA A 160 4.15 -1.25 4.14
CA ALA A 160 5.15 -2.08 3.48
C ALA A 160 4.54 -3.37 2.89
N HIS A 161 3.62 -4.01 3.61
CA HIS A 161 2.88 -5.19 3.17
C HIS A 161 2.10 -4.89 1.87
N GLU A 162 1.29 -3.84 1.88
CA GLU A 162 0.51 -3.43 0.71
C GLU A 162 1.40 -2.96 -0.46
N SER A 163 2.54 -2.31 -0.16
CA SER A 163 3.52 -1.96 -1.19
C SER A 163 4.06 -3.19 -1.90
N VAL A 164 4.29 -4.27 -1.17
CA VAL A 164 4.84 -5.51 -1.72
C VAL A 164 3.80 -6.30 -2.54
N HIS A 165 2.50 -6.16 -2.24
CA HIS A 165 1.44 -6.59 -3.16
C HIS A 165 1.49 -5.83 -4.49
N LEU A 166 1.68 -4.51 -4.46
CA LEU A 166 1.86 -3.69 -5.67
C LEU A 166 3.14 -4.05 -6.45
N LEU A 167 4.17 -4.56 -5.76
CA LEU A 167 5.40 -5.09 -6.33
C LEU A 167 5.32 -6.59 -6.70
N GLY A 168 4.13 -7.18 -6.66
CA GLY A 168 3.84 -8.46 -7.32
C GLY A 168 3.99 -9.70 -6.46
N SER A 169 4.07 -9.58 -5.13
CA SER A 169 3.96 -10.74 -4.23
C SER A 169 2.51 -10.97 -3.81
N PRO A 170 2.02 -12.22 -3.76
CA PRO A 170 0.85 -12.58 -2.98
C PRO A 170 1.25 -12.78 -1.51
N HIS A 171 0.33 -13.24 -0.66
CA HIS A 171 0.69 -13.68 0.69
C HIS A 171 1.59 -14.93 0.65
N ASP A 172 2.38 -15.13 1.70
CA ASP A 172 3.10 -16.38 1.94
C ASP A 172 2.11 -17.56 2.04
N GLY A 173 2.32 -18.59 1.23
CA GLY A 173 1.46 -19.77 1.14
C GLY A 173 0.50 -19.72 -0.05
N GLU A 174 0.40 -18.59 -0.75
CA GLU A 174 -0.48 -18.43 -1.90
C GLU A 174 0.19 -18.73 -3.24
N GLY A 175 -0.59 -19.30 -4.16
CA GLY A 175 -0.13 -19.68 -5.49
C GLY A 175 0.00 -18.50 -6.46
N PRO A 176 0.65 -18.72 -7.62
CA PRO A 176 0.86 -17.68 -8.63
C PRO A 176 -0.45 -17.19 -9.30
N ASN A 177 -1.54 -17.97 -9.20
CA ASN A 177 -2.85 -17.60 -9.71
C ASN A 177 -3.50 -16.40 -8.99
N LEU A 178 -2.97 -15.99 -7.84
CA LEU A 178 -3.41 -14.81 -7.09
C LEU A 178 -2.58 -13.55 -7.42
N VAL A 179 -1.61 -13.66 -8.33
CA VAL A 179 -0.78 -12.53 -8.76
C VAL A 179 -1.21 -12.07 -10.15
N SER A 180 -1.53 -10.78 -10.29
CA SER A 180 -1.88 -10.17 -11.59
C SER A 180 -0.64 -9.87 -12.46
N LEU A 181 0.26 -10.86 -12.54
CA LEU A 181 1.48 -10.85 -13.33
C LEU A 181 1.76 -12.25 -13.85
N GLU A 182 1.61 -12.43 -15.16
CA GLU A 182 1.79 -13.73 -15.82
C GLU A 182 3.20 -14.30 -15.57
N GLY A 183 3.25 -15.58 -15.20
CA GLY A 183 4.47 -16.32 -14.91
C GLY A 183 5.11 -16.00 -13.55
N SER A 184 4.44 -15.23 -12.69
CA SER A 184 4.86 -15.06 -11.29
C SER A 184 5.13 -16.42 -10.64
N PRO A 185 6.15 -16.57 -9.78
CA PRO A 185 6.38 -17.82 -9.07
C PRO A 185 5.35 -18.06 -7.95
N GLY A 186 4.64 -17.02 -7.50
CA GLY A 186 3.82 -17.06 -6.29
C GLY A 186 4.67 -17.34 -5.02
N ALA A 187 4.00 -17.50 -3.89
CA ALA A 187 4.65 -17.72 -2.60
C ALA A 187 4.21 -19.00 -1.87
N ALA A 188 3.63 -19.97 -2.60
CA ALA A 188 3.14 -21.24 -2.06
C ALA A 188 4.20 -22.06 -1.28
N ASN A 189 5.48 -21.90 -1.63
CA ASN A 189 6.59 -22.61 -0.99
C ASN A 189 7.06 -21.98 0.34
N CYS A 190 6.55 -20.81 0.72
CA CYS A 190 6.82 -20.18 2.01
C CYS A 190 5.53 -20.22 2.83
N PRO A 191 5.39 -21.11 3.83
CA PRO A 191 4.15 -21.22 4.58
C PRO A 191 3.83 -19.93 5.35
N ALA A 192 2.58 -19.46 5.32
CA ALA A 192 2.12 -18.32 6.13
C ALA A 192 2.58 -18.42 7.60
N LYS A 193 2.52 -19.62 8.20
CA LYS A 193 2.92 -19.90 9.59
C LYS A 193 4.41 -19.69 9.89
N ALA A 194 5.26 -19.51 8.86
CA ALA A 194 6.64 -19.11 9.06
C ALA A 194 6.75 -17.69 9.65
N GLY A 195 5.70 -16.87 9.48
CA GLY A 195 5.46 -15.62 10.18
C GLY A 195 6.30 -14.43 9.75
N TYR A 196 6.62 -14.38 8.46
CA TYR A 196 7.10 -13.19 7.78
C TYR A 196 5.96 -12.17 7.58
N ILE A 197 6.29 -10.97 7.10
CA ILE A 197 5.35 -9.85 6.88
C ILE A 197 4.15 -10.26 6.01
N MET A 198 4.37 -11.06 4.95
CA MET A 198 3.30 -11.52 4.04
C MET A 198 2.54 -12.75 4.55
N GLY A 199 2.70 -13.15 5.82
CA GLY A 199 2.06 -14.34 6.39
C GLY A 199 1.50 -14.11 7.79
N ASN A 200 1.48 -15.15 8.62
CA ASN A 200 1.01 -15.10 10.01
C ASN A 200 2.14 -14.59 10.91
N ARG A 201 2.41 -13.27 10.87
CA ARG A 201 3.49 -12.59 11.59
C ARG A 201 3.77 -13.19 12.98
N ASN A 202 5.04 -13.47 13.28
CA ASN A 202 5.49 -13.97 14.60
C ASN A 202 6.75 -13.25 15.10
N ASP A 203 7.10 -13.40 16.37
CA ASP A 203 8.23 -12.68 16.97
C ASP A 203 9.59 -12.94 16.29
N LYS A 204 9.73 -14.04 15.56
CA LYS A 204 10.99 -14.39 14.87
C LYS A 204 11.14 -13.67 13.54
N ASN A 205 10.05 -13.52 12.78
CA ASN A 205 10.10 -13.13 11.38
C ASN A 205 9.22 -11.92 11.02
N LYS A 206 8.42 -11.36 11.96
CA LYS A 206 7.44 -10.29 11.70
C LYS A 206 8.00 -8.99 11.11
N TYR A 207 9.31 -8.77 11.16
CA TYR A 207 9.96 -7.56 10.62
C TYR A 207 10.77 -7.82 9.34
N LYS A 208 10.51 -8.91 8.61
CA LYS A 208 11.17 -9.18 7.33
C LYS A 208 10.26 -9.92 6.35
N PHE A 209 10.55 -9.73 5.07
CA PHE A 209 9.90 -10.46 3.98
C PHE A 209 10.49 -11.86 3.81
N SER A 210 9.70 -12.78 3.23
CA SER A 210 10.13 -14.16 3.03
C SER A 210 11.01 -14.29 1.77
N PRO A 211 11.79 -15.38 1.66
CA PRO A 211 12.49 -15.69 0.42
C PRO A 211 11.56 -15.85 -0.80
N CYS A 212 10.29 -16.21 -0.60
CA CYS A 212 9.33 -16.31 -1.70
C CYS A 212 8.80 -14.94 -2.11
N THR A 213 8.50 -14.06 -1.14
CA THR A 213 8.19 -12.66 -1.41
C THR A 213 9.30 -12.00 -2.24
N LYS A 214 10.56 -12.19 -1.82
CA LYS A 214 11.73 -11.70 -2.57
C LYS A 214 11.70 -12.16 -4.03
N LYS A 215 11.50 -13.47 -4.28
CA LYS A 215 11.46 -14.04 -5.64
C LYS A 215 10.31 -13.47 -6.49
N CYS A 216 9.15 -13.21 -5.89
CA CYS A 216 8.04 -12.56 -6.59
C CYS A 216 8.40 -11.14 -7.04
N VAL A 217 9.02 -10.36 -6.14
CA VAL A 217 9.46 -8.98 -6.44
C VAL A 217 10.59 -9.00 -7.48
N GLU A 218 11.59 -9.87 -7.35
CA GLU A 218 12.63 -10.09 -8.37
C GLU A 218 12.04 -10.42 -9.74
N TYR A 219 11.00 -11.27 -9.76
CA TYR A 219 10.32 -11.62 -11.00
C TYR A 219 9.63 -10.40 -11.62
N LEU A 220 8.91 -9.57 -10.84
CA LEU A 220 8.33 -8.32 -11.34
C LEU A 220 9.39 -7.37 -11.87
N LEU A 221 10.49 -7.18 -11.15
CA LEU A 221 11.61 -6.31 -11.54
C LEU A 221 12.28 -6.76 -12.84
N SER A 222 12.23 -8.05 -13.16
CA SER A 222 12.72 -8.57 -14.45
C SER A 222 11.83 -8.23 -15.65
N LYS A 223 10.63 -7.66 -15.44
CA LYS A 223 9.67 -7.40 -16.51
C LYS A 223 9.73 -5.97 -17.00
N PRO A 224 9.52 -5.73 -18.32
CA PRO A 224 9.42 -4.38 -18.87
C PRO A 224 8.35 -3.51 -18.20
N THR A 225 7.31 -4.13 -17.63
CA THR A 225 6.26 -3.44 -16.89
C THR A 225 6.76 -2.73 -15.64
N ALA A 226 7.93 -3.11 -15.08
CA ALA A 226 8.52 -2.45 -13.94
C ALA A 226 9.48 -1.30 -14.33
N SER A 227 9.58 -0.93 -15.61
CA SER A 227 10.57 0.04 -16.08
C SER A 227 10.47 1.44 -15.45
N CYS A 228 9.31 1.84 -14.92
CA CYS A 228 9.14 3.18 -14.34
C CYS A 228 9.95 3.39 -13.04
N ILE A 229 10.25 2.31 -12.30
CA ILE A 229 10.98 2.38 -11.01
C ILE A 229 12.49 2.21 -11.18
N PHE A 230 12.99 2.02 -12.41
CA PHE A 230 14.42 2.04 -12.70
C PHE A 230 14.84 3.45 -13.08
N GLN A 231 15.76 4.01 -12.31
CA GLN A 231 16.25 5.37 -12.53
C GLN A 231 17.77 5.42 -12.40
N GLN A 232 18.38 6.42 -13.03
CA GLN A 232 19.78 6.71 -12.79
C GLN A 232 20.00 6.94 -11.29
N CYS A 233 20.99 6.24 -10.72
CA CYS A 233 21.40 6.47 -9.35
C CYS A 233 21.78 7.93 -9.14
N ARG A 234 21.37 8.52 -8.02
CA ARG A 234 21.89 9.83 -7.60
C ARG A 234 23.15 9.57 -6.79
N ASP A 235 24.21 10.32 -7.12
CA ASP A 235 25.46 10.35 -6.36
C ASP A 235 25.23 10.87 -4.92
#